data_AF-A0A2M8AB05-F1
#
_entry.id   AF-A0A2M8AB05-F1
#
_cell.length_a   1.000
_cell.length_b   1.000
_cell.length_c   1.000
_cell.angle_alpha   90.00
_cell.angle_beta   90.00
_cell.angle_gamma   90.00
#
_symmetry.space_group_name_H-M   'P 1'
#
loop_
_entity.id
_entity.type
_entity.pdbx_description
1 polymer ?
#
loop_
_entity_poly.entity_id
_entity_poly.type
_entity_poly.pdbx_seq_one_letter_code
_entity_poly.pdbx_strand_id
1 'polypeptide(L)'
;SNLYQKGVYAVRNQSTQQSSYLYLLTVLHVAHLIGGLISLLVVLVKTIKGKYSSTNFLGVQVSITYWHFLGGLWIYLFLFLKFIIV
;
A
#
# COMPACT_ATOMS: atom_id res chain seq x y z
N SER A 1 35.87 -24.81 -6.07
CA SER A 1 35.06 -24.00 -5.14
C SER A 1 34.41 -22.75 -5.77
N ASN A 2 34.69 -22.37 -7.03
CA ASN A 2 34.24 -21.08 -7.59
C ASN A 2 32.91 -21.14 -8.40
N LEU A 3 32.35 -22.32 -8.68
CA LEU A 3 31.14 -22.46 -9.51
C LEU A 3 29.83 -22.36 -8.72
N TYR A 4 29.85 -22.67 -7.41
CA TYR A 4 28.66 -22.59 -6.54
C TYR A 4 28.20 -21.14 -6.29
N GLN A 5 29.14 -20.21 -6.25
CA GLN A 5 28.82 -18.80 -6.03
C GLN A 5 28.09 -18.20 -7.23
N LYS A 6 28.52 -18.48 -8.47
CA LYS A 6 27.94 -17.87 -9.68
C LYS A 6 26.47 -18.24 -9.92
N GLY A 7 26.07 -19.49 -9.64
CA GLY A 7 24.67 -19.92 -9.72
C GLY A 7 23.79 -19.32 -8.63
N VAL A 8 24.31 -19.20 -7.40
CA VAL A 8 23.60 -18.59 -6.27
C VAL A 8 23.48 -17.07 -6.43
N TYR A 9 24.45 -16.39 -7.04
CA TYR A 9 24.36 -14.97 -7.36
C TYR A 9 23.38 -14.68 -8.51
N ALA A 10 23.29 -15.53 -9.54
CA ALA A 10 22.34 -15.36 -10.64
C ALA A 10 20.87 -15.59 -10.21
N VAL A 11 20.62 -16.61 -9.38
CA VAL A 11 19.30 -16.85 -8.77
C VAL A 11 18.93 -15.72 -7.81
N ARG A 12 19.90 -15.24 -7.01
CA ARG A 12 19.69 -14.08 -6.15
C ARG A 12 19.34 -12.84 -6.98
N ASN A 13 20.04 -12.54 -8.07
CA ASN A 13 19.85 -11.30 -8.83
C ASN A 13 18.47 -11.19 -9.52
N GLN A 14 17.92 -12.31 -10.02
CA GLN A 14 16.55 -12.33 -10.57
C GLN A 14 15.49 -12.28 -9.47
N SER A 15 15.70 -13.01 -8.36
CA SER A 15 14.80 -12.96 -7.20
C SER A 15 14.81 -11.60 -6.49
N THR A 16 15.94 -10.91 -6.43
CA THR A 16 16.07 -9.62 -5.75
C THR A 16 15.31 -8.53 -6.46
N GLN A 17 15.16 -8.55 -7.79
CA GLN A 17 14.41 -7.50 -8.46
C GLN A 17 12.93 -7.56 -8.09
N GLN A 18 12.30 -8.73 -8.26
CA GLN A 18 10.88 -8.96 -7.96
C GLN A 18 10.59 -8.85 -6.46
N SER A 19 11.46 -9.42 -5.62
CA SER A 19 11.35 -9.30 -4.16
C SER A 19 11.57 -7.86 -3.68
N SER A 20 12.44 -7.06 -4.31
CA SER A 20 12.62 -5.65 -3.94
C SER A 20 11.39 -4.81 -4.26
N TYR A 21 10.75 -5.02 -5.42
CA TYR A 21 9.50 -4.31 -5.75
C TYR A 21 8.35 -4.71 -4.82
N LEU A 22 8.21 -6.00 -4.51
CA LEU A 22 7.22 -6.48 -3.53
C LEU A 22 7.49 -5.91 -2.14
N TYR A 23 8.75 -5.90 -1.69
CA TYR A 23 9.14 -5.35 -0.40
C TYR A 23 8.88 -3.84 -0.32
N LEU A 24 9.22 -3.08 -1.37
CA LEU A 24 8.92 -1.66 -1.47
C LEU A 24 7.41 -1.39 -1.42
N LEU A 25 6.62 -2.19 -2.15
CA LEU A 25 5.16 -2.12 -2.16
C LEU A 25 4.57 -2.43 -0.78
N THR A 26 5.06 -3.45 -0.08
CA THR A 26 4.61 -3.80 1.27
C THR A 26 4.91 -2.67 2.25
N VAL A 27 6.12 -2.11 2.24
CA VAL A 27 6.49 -0.99 3.11
C VAL A 27 5.63 0.24 2.81
N LEU A 28 5.44 0.56 1.52
CA LEU A 28 4.58 1.65 1.09
C LEU A 28 3.12 1.43 1.54
N HIS A 29 2.59 0.22 1.38
CA HIS A 29 1.24 -0.14 1.80
C HIS A 29 1.04 0.02 3.31
N VAL A 30 2.00 -0.45 4.12
CA VAL A 30 1.96 -0.28 5.58
C VAL A 30 2.00 1.20 5.97
N ALA A 31 2.86 2.01 5.34
CA ALA A 31 2.89 3.46 5.57
C ALA A 31 1.56 4.13 5.21
N HIS A 32 0.91 3.70 4.11
CA HIS A 32 -0.39 4.22 3.68
C HIS A 32 -1.54 3.78 4.61
N LEU A 33 -1.50 2.54 5.13
CA LEU A 33 -2.46 2.07 6.13
C LEU A 33 -2.38 2.92 7.41
N ILE A 34 -1.17 3.32 7.83
CA ILE A 34 -0.99 4.24 8.96
C ILE A 34 -1.60 5.61 8.64
N GLY A 35 -1.37 6.15 7.44
CA GLY A 35 -2.01 7.40 7.00
C GLY A 35 -3.55 7.32 6.98
N GLY A 36 -4.10 6.22 6.48
CA GLY A 36 -5.54 5.95 6.49
C GLY A 36 -6.09 5.80 7.91
N LEU A 37 -5.35 5.13 8.80
CA LEU A 37 -5.71 4.97 10.20
C LEU A 37 -5.73 6.31 10.93
N ILE A 38 -4.75 7.19 10.69
CA ILE A 38 -4.73 8.56 11.23
C ILE A 38 -5.94 9.35 10.73
N SER A 39 -6.27 9.28 9.43
CA SER A 39 -7.45 9.94 8.87
C SER A 39 -8.75 9.47 9.54
N LEU A 40 -8.87 8.16 9.76
CA LEU A 40 -10.02 7.55 10.45
C LEU A 40 -10.11 8.01 11.91
N LEU A 41 -8.97 8.07 12.62
CA LEU A 41 -8.87 8.54 14.00
C LEU A 41 -9.25 10.02 14.12
N VAL A 42 -8.79 10.86 13.18
CA VAL A 42 -9.12 12.30 13.14
C VAL A 42 -10.62 12.51 12.91
N VAL A 43 -11.23 11.75 11.98
CA VAL A 43 -12.68 11.77 11.75
C VAL A 43 -13.42 11.32 13.00
N LEU A 44 -13.03 10.20 13.61
CA LEU A 44 -13.66 9.64 14.81
C LEU A 44 -13.62 10.61 16.00
N VAL A 45 -12.47 11.21 16.28
CA VAL A 45 -12.31 12.20 17.36
C VAL A 45 -13.16 13.44 17.11
N LYS A 46 -13.25 13.92 15.86
CA LYS A 46 -14.12 15.04 15.52
C LYS A 46 -15.61 14.67 15.63
N THR A 47 -16.00 13.44 15.28
CA THR A 47 -17.37 12.91 15.40
C THR A 47 -17.79 12.82 16.87
N ILE A 48 -16.92 12.28 17.74
CA ILE A 48 -17.20 12.12 19.18
C ILE A 48 -17.30 13.48 19.90
N LYS A 49 -16.56 14.51 19.47
CA LYS A 49 -16.64 15.87 20.04
C LYS A 49 -17.93 16.64 19.71
N GLY A 50 -18.91 16.02 19.05
CA GLY A 50 -20.26 16.61 18.88
C GLY A 50 -20.34 17.85 18.00
N LYS A 51 -19.27 18.22 17.28
CA LYS A 51 -19.26 19.32 16.29
C LYS A 51 -19.59 18.87 14.86
N TYR A 52 -20.08 17.65 14.67
CA TYR A 52 -20.69 17.23 13.42
C TYR A 52 -22.15 17.69 13.38
N SER A 53 -22.34 18.98 13.19
CA SER A 53 -23.51 19.42 12.42
C SER A 53 -23.35 18.86 11.01
N SER A 54 -24.44 18.39 10.39
CA SER A 54 -24.57 17.56 9.17
C SER A 54 -23.81 17.99 7.89
N THR A 55 -22.86 18.91 7.98
CA THR A 55 -22.14 19.57 6.89
C THR A 55 -20.67 19.12 6.74
N ASN A 56 -20.06 18.48 7.74
CA ASN A 56 -18.62 18.15 7.71
C ASN A 56 -18.28 16.72 7.26
N PHE A 57 -19.07 16.15 6.34
CA PHE A 57 -18.75 14.88 5.68
C PHE A 57 -17.44 14.89 4.90
N LEU A 58 -16.81 16.07 4.72
CA LEU A 58 -15.54 16.26 4.04
C LEU A 58 -14.45 15.29 4.54
N GLY A 59 -14.29 15.09 5.86
CA GLY A 59 -13.28 14.16 6.38
C GLY A 59 -13.52 12.70 6.02
N VAL A 60 -14.79 12.29 5.98
CA VAL A 60 -15.22 10.93 5.62
C VAL A 60 -15.11 10.72 4.11
N GLN A 61 -15.57 11.69 3.32
CA GLN A 61 -15.54 11.64 1.86
C GLN A 61 -14.11 11.62 1.32
N VAL A 62 -13.21 12.42 1.91
CA VAL A 62 -11.77 12.38 1.58
C VAL A 62 -11.17 11.02 1.97
N SER A 63 -11.51 10.47 3.13
CA SER A 63 -11.01 9.15 3.55
C SER A 63 -11.50 8.02 2.62
N ILE A 64 -12.77 8.02 2.24
CA ILE A 64 -13.38 7.01 1.36
C ILE A 64 -12.79 7.09 -0.04
N THR A 65 -12.65 8.30 -0.60
CA THR A 65 -12.06 8.51 -1.93
C THR A 65 -10.58 8.11 -1.92
N TYR A 66 -9.83 8.42 -0.85
CA TYR A 66 -8.44 7.98 -0.69
C TYR A 66 -8.33 6.46 -0.63
N TRP A 67 -9.19 5.80 0.15
CA TRP A 67 -9.23 4.33 0.26
C TRP A 67 -9.62 3.65 -1.07
N HIS A 68 -10.63 4.16 -1.78
CA HIS A 68 -11.03 3.62 -3.08
C HIS A 68 -9.95 3.81 -4.15
N PHE A 69 -9.35 4.99 -4.23
CA PHE A 69 -8.27 5.27 -5.17
C PHE A 69 -7.06 4.36 -4.90
N LEU A 70 -6.69 4.19 -3.63
CA LEU A 70 -5.61 3.30 -3.22
C LEU A 70 -5.92 1.83 -3.50
N GLY A 71 -7.15 1.38 -3.25
CA GLY A 71 -7.59 0.02 -3.57
C GLY A 71 -7.52 -0.28 -5.07
N GLY A 72 -7.96 0.68 -5.90
CA GLY A 72 -7.84 0.59 -7.36
C GLY A 72 -6.40 0.50 -7.84
N LEU A 73 -5.52 1.37 -7.32
CA LEU A 73 -4.08 1.32 -7.60
C LEU A 73 -3.49 -0.04 -7.20
N TRP A 74 -3.85 -0.55 -6.02
CA TRP A 74 -3.33 -1.82 -5.52
C TRP A 74 -3.74 -3.02 -6.38
N ILE A 75 -5.03 -3.12 -6.75
CA ILE A 75 -5.54 -4.16 -7.65
C ILE A 75 -4.85 -4.08 -9.01
N TYR A 76 -4.65 -2.88 -9.55
CA TYR A 76 -3.94 -2.67 -10.81
C TYR A 76 -2.48 -3.16 -10.74
N LEU A 77 -1.73 -2.80 -9.69
CA LEU A 77 -0.36 -3.30 -9.51
C LEU A 77 -0.31 -4.81 -9.32
N PHE A 78 -1.23 -5.39 -8.55
CA PHE A 78 -1.25 -6.84 -8.31
C PHE A 78 -1.54 -7.62 -9.60
N LEU A 79 -2.47 -7.11 -10.42
CA LEU A 79 -2.74 -7.64 -11.76
C LEU A 79 -1.52 -7.50 -12.67
N PHE A 80 -0.92 -6.32 -12.75
CA PHE A 80 0.29 -6.08 -13.55
C PHE A 80 1.43 -7.00 -13.15
N LEU A 81 1.68 -7.14 -11.84
CA LEU A 81 2.71 -8.03 -11.31
C LEU A 81 2.42 -9.50 -11.65
N LYS A 82 1.18 -9.96 -11.45
CA LYS A 82 0.74 -11.32 -11.83
C LYS A 82 0.90 -11.59 -13.33
N PHE A 83 0.60 -10.61 -14.18
CA PHE A 83 0.59 -10.78 -15.63
C PHE A 83 1.98 -10.65 -16.27
N ILE A 84 2.92 -9.93 -15.63
CA ILE A 84 4.29 -9.75 -16.15
C ILE A 84 5.28 -10.82 -15.64
N ILE A 85 4.96 -11.49 -14.53
CA ILE A 85 5.77 -12.57 -13.94
C ILE A 85 5.33 -13.98 -14.39
N VAL A 86 4.13 -14.12 -14.95
CA VAL A 86 3.63 -15.36 -15.57
C VAL A 86 3.91 -15.38 -17.06
#